data_AF-A0A9D8NVV4-F1
#
_entry.id   AF-A0A9D8NVV4-F1
#
_cell.length_a   1.000
_cell.length_b   1.000
_cell.length_c   1.000
_cell.angle_alpha   90.00
_cell.angle_beta   90.00
_cell.angle_gamma   90.00
#
_symmetry.space_group_name_H-M   'P 1'
#
loop_
_entity.id
_entity.type
_entity.pdbx_description
1 polymer ?
#
loop_
_entity_poly.entity_id
_entity_poly.type
_entity_poly.pdbx_seq_one_letter_code
_entity_poly.pdbx_strand_id
1 'polypeptide(L)'
;MTIAGVGHALVRRAPLLGALALLVPCVSCSTWWQKNFAEREIVTEGFGEHAASLTFRFPYAWYEHQSAQTSVFLSDISPEDLAAGGELTGQVAHVQVMWLPRPGWTPARRGCTNVVIRLLVLSGGEMGLYGGGGFAWPWDEPGDPTFGMDVLSSSLSLLESTEGFVDLLSPAEMTGAADSVLDDAATQRMRLVTSQLVTNAFKSVRWVRVWEGAESIGSTAALVECGGELGIERFPIGIVAQEEALRCARIEIDEHEHGVLEIHGPGPAAVGRVADKR
;
A
#
# COMPACT_ATOMS: atom_id res chain seq x y z
N MET A 1 -79.83 -43.66 31.64
CA MET A 1 -80.67 -42.98 30.62
C MET A 1 -79.80 -41.83 30.08
N THR A 2 -79.05 -42.07 28.98
CA THR A 2 -79.28 -41.48 27.63
C THR A 2 -79.17 -39.94 27.64
N ILE A 3 -78.40 -39.18 26.83
CA ILE A 3 -77.55 -39.35 25.64
C ILE A 3 -76.51 -38.20 25.58
N ALA A 4 -75.39 -38.49 24.93
CA ALA A 4 -74.36 -37.67 24.27
C ALA A 4 -74.64 -36.19 23.88
N GLY A 5 -73.54 -35.42 23.79
CA GLY A 5 -73.44 -34.18 23.01
C GLY A 5 -71.97 -33.75 22.86
N VAL A 6 -71.27 -34.32 21.88
CA VAL A 6 -69.90 -33.97 21.49
C VAL A 6 -69.93 -32.71 20.61
N GLY A 7 -69.41 -31.59 21.12
CA GLY A 7 -69.26 -30.34 20.39
C GLY A 7 -67.96 -30.32 19.58
N HIS A 8 -68.11 -30.22 18.26
CA HIS A 8 -67.04 -30.20 17.26
C HIS A 8 -66.13 -28.97 17.36
N ALA A 9 -64.83 -29.24 17.19
CA ALA A 9 -63.75 -28.29 17.05
C ALA A 9 -63.84 -27.46 15.76
N LEU A 10 -63.62 -26.14 15.88
CA LEU A 10 -63.33 -25.23 14.77
C LEU A 10 -62.01 -24.51 15.07
N VAL A 11 -60.90 -25.20 14.78
CA VAL A 11 -59.56 -24.62 14.77
C VAL A 11 -59.42 -23.84 13.46
N ARG A 12 -59.53 -22.52 13.53
CA ARG A 12 -59.19 -21.60 12.43
C ARG A 12 -57.67 -21.64 12.21
N ARG A 13 -57.22 -22.33 11.16
CA ARG A 13 -55.86 -22.18 10.62
C ARG A 13 -55.84 -20.92 9.75
N ALA A 14 -55.08 -19.92 10.18
CA ALA A 14 -54.73 -18.77 9.33
C ALA A 14 -53.63 -19.20 8.35
N PRO A 15 -53.71 -18.82 7.06
CA PRO A 15 -52.64 -19.05 6.10
C PRO A 15 -51.51 -18.04 6.34
N LEU A 16 -50.35 -18.53 6.80
CA LEU A 16 -49.08 -17.82 6.71
C LEU A 16 -48.65 -17.78 5.24
N LEU A 17 -49.14 -16.78 4.52
CA LEU A 17 -48.64 -16.40 3.20
C LEU A 17 -47.23 -15.82 3.35
N GLY A 18 -46.29 -16.44 2.66
CA GLY A 18 -44.88 -16.09 2.68
C GLY A 18 -44.59 -14.71 2.10
N ALA A 19 -43.77 -13.96 2.82
CA ALA A 19 -43.02 -12.84 2.28
C ALA A 19 -41.56 -13.28 2.19
N LEU A 20 -41.22 -13.99 1.11
CA LEU A 20 -39.83 -14.23 0.73
C LEU A 20 -39.32 -12.92 0.10
N ALA A 21 -38.81 -12.02 0.93
CA ALA A 21 -38.20 -10.79 0.47
C ALA A 21 -36.92 -11.13 -0.30
N LEU A 22 -37.01 -11.05 -1.63
CA LEU A 22 -35.86 -11.04 -2.54
C LEU A 22 -35.04 -9.77 -2.27
N LEU A 23 -34.18 -9.84 -1.25
CA LEU A 23 -33.02 -8.97 -1.12
C LEU A 23 -32.04 -9.36 -2.23
N VAL A 24 -32.28 -8.88 -3.44
CA VAL A 24 -31.25 -8.85 -4.49
C VAL A 24 -30.20 -7.86 -4.01
N PRO A 25 -29.01 -8.30 -3.61
CA PRO A 25 -28.03 -7.39 -3.09
C PRO A 25 -27.52 -6.55 -4.28
N CYS A 26 -27.63 -5.22 -4.16
CA CYS A 26 -27.10 -4.23 -5.11
C CYS A 26 -25.55 -4.23 -5.13
N VAL A 27 -24.92 -5.38 -5.37
CA VAL A 27 -23.45 -5.55 -5.42
C VAL A 27 -22.92 -5.26 -6.85
N SER A 28 -23.79 -4.91 -7.79
CA SER A 28 -23.42 -4.77 -9.21
C SER A 28 -23.02 -3.36 -9.65
N CYS A 29 -23.08 -2.33 -8.80
CA CYS A 29 -22.80 -0.97 -9.25
C CYS A 29 -21.30 -0.60 -9.20
N SER A 30 -20.50 -1.21 -8.34
CA SER A 30 -19.06 -0.88 -8.20
C SER A 30 -18.17 -1.56 -9.24
N THR A 31 -18.58 -2.72 -9.78
CA THR A 31 -17.75 -3.48 -10.74
C THR A 31 -17.90 -3.00 -12.19
N TRP A 32 -18.91 -2.18 -12.50
CA TRP A 32 -19.11 -1.65 -13.87
C TRP A 32 -18.21 -0.44 -14.18
N TRP A 33 -17.93 0.42 -13.20
CA TRP A 33 -17.01 1.56 -13.38
C TRP A 33 -15.56 1.10 -13.58
N GLN A 34 -15.11 0.05 -12.90
CA GLN A 34 -13.76 -0.48 -13.04
C GLN A 34 -13.44 -1.08 -14.42
N LYS A 35 -14.45 -1.54 -15.18
CA LYS A 35 -14.23 -2.25 -16.45
C LYS A 35 -14.12 -1.36 -17.70
N ASN A 36 -14.40 -0.05 -17.61
CA ASN A 36 -14.38 0.85 -18.77
C ASN A 36 -13.12 1.72 -18.90
N PHE A 37 -12.11 1.56 -18.04
CA PHE A 37 -10.79 2.20 -18.18
C PHE A 37 -9.85 1.44 -19.13
N ALA A 38 -10.36 0.45 -19.87
CA ALA A 38 -9.61 -0.66 -20.45
C ALA A 38 -8.83 -0.37 -21.75
N GLU A 39 -8.57 0.87 -22.14
CA GLU A 39 -7.92 1.17 -23.44
C GLU A 39 -6.65 2.01 -23.39
N ARG A 40 -6.15 2.34 -22.19
CA ARG A 40 -4.90 3.09 -22.10
C ARG A 40 -3.71 2.15 -21.83
N GLU A 41 -2.62 2.42 -22.52
CA GLU A 41 -1.40 1.61 -22.49
C GLU A 41 -0.22 2.52 -22.17
N ILE A 42 0.70 1.98 -21.38
CA ILE A 42 2.02 2.53 -21.17
C ILE A 42 3.01 1.60 -21.84
N VAL A 43 3.91 2.15 -22.64
CA VAL A 43 4.99 1.41 -23.28
C VAL A 43 6.30 1.79 -22.60
N THR A 44 7.10 0.79 -22.24
CA THR A 44 8.47 0.97 -21.75
C THR A 44 9.44 0.41 -22.77
N GLU A 45 10.25 1.26 -23.37
CA GLU A 45 11.21 0.90 -24.41
C GLU A 45 12.63 1.03 -23.88
N GLY A 46 13.42 -0.02 -24.01
CA GLY A 46 14.86 0.00 -23.73
C GLY A 46 15.68 0.51 -24.92
N PHE A 47 16.74 1.26 -24.64
CA PHE A 47 17.66 1.80 -25.65
C PHE A 47 19.03 1.12 -25.68
N GLY A 48 19.18 -0.01 -24.96
CA GLY A 48 20.40 -0.79 -24.95
C GLY A 48 20.68 -1.53 -26.27
N GLU A 49 21.80 -2.25 -26.33
CA GLU A 49 22.16 -3.12 -27.47
C GLU A 49 21.12 -4.23 -27.73
N HIS A 50 20.37 -4.59 -26.68
CA HIS A 50 19.28 -5.55 -26.70
C HIS A 50 17.94 -4.87 -26.36
N ALA A 51 17.60 -3.82 -27.12
CA ALA A 51 16.36 -3.08 -26.95
C ALA A 51 15.14 -4.01 -26.90
N ALA A 52 14.50 -4.10 -25.74
CA ALA A 52 13.19 -4.71 -25.56
C ALA A 52 12.13 -3.62 -25.39
N SER A 53 10.90 -3.93 -25.80
CA SER A 53 9.73 -3.10 -25.55
C SER A 53 8.73 -3.90 -24.73
N LEU A 54 8.27 -3.32 -23.63
CA LEU A 54 7.21 -3.86 -22.79
C LEU A 54 5.97 -2.97 -22.91
N THR A 55 4.93 -3.57 -23.47
CA THR A 55 3.57 -3.05 -23.42
C THR A 55 2.99 -3.35 -22.04
N PHE A 56 2.56 -2.31 -21.32
CA PHE A 56 1.94 -2.43 -20.01
C PHE A 56 0.46 -2.05 -20.08
N ARG A 57 -0.39 -3.06 -19.86
CA ARG A 57 -1.84 -2.93 -19.70
C ARG A 57 -2.20 -3.18 -18.26
N PHE A 58 -2.86 -2.22 -17.63
CA PHE A 58 -3.12 -2.21 -16.19
C PHE A 58 -4.63 -2.30 -15.92
N PRO A 59 -5.24 -3.50 -15.90
CA PRO A 59 -6.62 -3.69 -15.45
C PRO A 59 -6.88 -3.17 -14.02
N TYR A 60 -5.81 -3.02 -13.23
CA TYR A 60 -5.86 -2.54 -11.86
C TYR A 60 -5.15 -1.19 -11.76
N ALA A 61 -5.92 -0.12 -11.55
CA ALA A 61 -5.39 1.23 -11.46
C ALA A 61 -6.13 2.02 -10.37
N TRP A 62 -5.39 2.39 -9.33
CA TRP A 62 -5.91 3.16 -8.20
C TRP A 62 -4.98 4.31 -7.88
N TYR A 63 -5.54 5.35 -7.28
CA TYR A 63 -4.75 6.41 -6.74
C TYR A 63 -5.28 6.93 -5.41
N GLU A 64 -4.37 7.60 -4.70
CA GLU A 64 -4.58 8.30 -3.44
C GLU A 64 -4.02 9.72 -3.61
N HIS A 65 -4.77 10.70 -3.12
CA HIS A 65 -4.33 12.10 -3.10
C HIS A 65 -4.04 12.56 -1.66
N GLN A 66 -2.83 13.10 -1.46
CA GLN A 66 -2.41 13.79 -0.25
C GLN A 66 -2.05 15.23 -0.61
N SER A 67 -2.11 16.14 0.36
CA SER A 67 -1.91 17.58 0.09
C SER A 67 -0.58 17.91 -0.61
N ALA A 68 0.46 17.10 -0.39
CA ALA A 68 1.78 17.27 -0.99
C ALA A 68 2.02 16.42 -2.26
N GLN A 69 1.23 15.38 -2.53
CA GLN A 69 1.53 14.40 -3.56
C GLN A 69 0.32 13.55 -3.97
N THR A 70 0.35 13.06 -5.20
CA THR A 70 -0.62 12.05 -5.68
C THR A 70 0.13 10.75 -5.97
N SER A 71 -0.27 9.66 -5.34
CA SER A 71 0.32 8.34 -5.54
C SER A 71 -0.62 7.51 -6.42
N VAL A 72 -0.14 7.09 -7.59
CA VAL A 72 -0.87 6.25 -8.54
C VAL A 72 -0.20 4.88 -8.61
N PHE A 73 -0.97 3.82 -8.45
CA PHE A 73 -0.53 2.45 -8.65
C PHE A 73 -1.26 1.84 -9.85
N LEU A 74 -0.48 1.29 -10.77
CA LEU A 74 -0.92 0.59 -11.97
C LEU A 74 -0.40 -0.84 -11.90
N SER A 75 -1.24 -1.83 -12.17
CA SER A 75 -0.85 -3.25 -12.09
C SER A 75 -1.60 -4.10 -13.09
N ASP A 76 -0.93 -5.12 -13.62
CA ASP A 76 -1.55 -6.22 -14.37
C ASP A 76 -1.93 -7.41 -13.49
N ILE A 77 -1.30 -7.53 -12.32
CA ILE A 77 -1.58 -8.55 -11.31
C ILE A 77 -2.50 -7.98 -10.23
N SER A 78 -3.43 -8.80 -9.73
CA SER A 78 -4.31 -8.39 -8.64
C SER A 78 -3.53 -8.20 -7.33
N PRO A 79 -3.98 -7.33 -6.40
CA PRO A 79 -3.38 -7.20 -5.08
C PRO A 79 -3.35 -8.52 -4.31
N GLU A 80 -4.36 -9.37 -4.52
CA GLU A 80 -4.50 -10.67 -3.87
C GLU A 80 -3.45 -11.67 -4.36
N ASP A 81 -3.19 -11.72 -5.68
CA ASP A 81 -2.16 -12.58 -6.27
C ASP A 81 -0.75 -12.10 -5.89
N LEU A 82 -0.52 -10.78 -5.88
CA LEU A 82 0.74 -10.20 -5.39
C LEU A 82 0.99 -10.54 -3.91
N ALA A 83 -0.06 -10.58 -3.10
CA ALA A 83 0.03 -10.91 -1.67
C ALA A 83 0.26 -12.40 -1.44
N ALA A 84 -0.31 -13.26 -2.27
CA ALA A 84 -0.06 -14.70 -2.24
C ALA A 84 1.40 -15.04 -2.60
N GLY A 85 2.00 -14.25 -3.49
CA GLY A 85 3.37 -14.47 -3.97
C GLY A 85 3.48 -15.67 -4.92
N GLY A 86 4.68 -16.23 -5.03
CA GLY A 86 4.98 -17.36 -5.92
C GLY A 86 5.61 -16.94 -7.26
N GLU A 87 5.49 -17.80 -8.27
CA GLU A 87 5.99 -17.53 -9.62
C GLU A 87 5.04 -16.59 -10.36
N LEU A 88 5.25 -15.29 -10.15
CA LEU A 88 4.46 -14.23 -10.79
C LEU A 88 5.12 -13.78 -12.10
N THR A 89 4.29 -13.41 -13.06
CA THR A 89 4.71 -12.77 -14.31
C THR A 89 3.79 -11.58 -14.57
N GLY A 90 4.38 -10.40 -14.70
CA GLY A 90 3.63 -9.15 -14.88
C GLY A 90 4.42 -7.91 -14.49
N GLN A 91 3.72 -6.81 -14.31
CA GLN A 91 4.25 -5.47 -14.12
C GLN A 91 3.42 -4.69 -13.09
N VAL A 92 4.11 -4.00 -12.19
CA VAL A 92 3.50 -3.06 -11.23
C VAL A 92 4.24 -1.74 -11.32
N ALA A 93 3.54 -0.65 -11.69
CA ALA A 93 4.11 0.68 -11.68
C ALA A 93 3.53 1.52 -10.54
N HIS A 94 4.41 2.17 -9.81
CA HIS A 94 4.07 3.23 -8.87
C HIS A 94 4.55 4.56 -9.44
N VAL A 95 3.61 5.44 -9.76
CA VAL A 95 3.87 6.78 -10.26
C VAL A 95 3.48 7.78 -9.16
N GLN A 96 4.46 8.52 -8.69
CA GLN A 96 4.28 9.52 -7.64
C GLN A 96 4.39 10.91 -8.26
N VAL A 97 3.27 11.61 -8.34
CA VAL A 97 3.20 12.99 -8.82
C VAL A 97 3.54 13.94 -7.68
N MET A 98 4.63 14.67 -7.84
CA MET A 98 5.17 15.59 -6.83
C MET A 98 4.56 16.99 -6.94
N TRP A 99 4.22 17.43 -8.14
CA TRP A 99 3.59 18.72 -8.39
C TRP A 99 2.83 18.71 -9.72
N LEU A 100 1.75 19.50 -9.80
CA LEU A 100 0.92 19.61 -10.99
C LEU A 100 1.45 20.71 -11.91
N PRO A 101 1.67 20.43 -13.20
CA PRO A 101 2.03 21.45 -14.17
C PRO A 101 0.87 22.41 -14.37
N ARG A 102 1.17 23.70 -14.55
CA ARG A 102 0.16 24.72 -14.88
C ARG A 102 0.14 24.92 -16.40
N PRO A 103 -1.01 24.67 -17.07
CA PRO A 103 -1.12 24.86 -18.52
C PRO A 103 -0.68 26.25 -18.95
N GLY A 104 0.19 26.32 -19.96
CA GLY A 104 0.75 27.58 -20.49
C GLY A 104 1.86 28.21 -19.66
N TRP A 105 2.15 27.71 -18.45
CA TRP A 105 3.20 28.23 -17.56
C TRP A 105 4.35 27.24 -17.38
N THR A 106 4.05 25.94 -17.36
CA THR A 106 5.06 24.89 -17.23
C THR A 106 5.50 24.42 -18.62
N PRO A 107 6.78 24.60 -19.00
CA PRO A 107 7.28 24.04 -20.25
C PRO A 107 7.40 22.51 -20.15
N ALA A 108 6.65 21.79 -20.99
CA ALA A 108 6.79 20.35 -21.18
C ALA A 108 8.03 20.07 -22.05
N ARG A 109 9.21 20.11 -21.44
CA ARG A 109 10.49 19.80 -22.12
C ARG A 109 11.12 18.54 -21.54
N ARG A 110 11.90 17.82 -22.37
CA ARG A 110 12.75 16.72 -21.89
C ARG A 110 13.67 17.23 -20.78
N GLY A 111 13.70 16.53 -19.66
CA GLY A 111 14.48 16.88 -18.46
C GLY A 111 13.75 17.71 -17.41
N CYS A 112 12.48 18.09 -17.63
CA CYS A 112 11.60 18.51 -16.54
C CYS A 112 11.02 17.27 -15.85
N THR A 113 11.07 17.26 -14.51
CA THR A 113 10.58 16.12 -13.73
C THR A 113 9.53 16.59 -12.72
N ASN A 114 8.31 16.07 -12.84
CA ASN A 114 7.25 16.22 -11.85
C ASN A 114 6.75 14.88 -11.32
N VAL A 115 7.23 13.76 -11.87
CA VAL A 115 6.91 12.42 -11.39
C VAL A 115 8.15 11.62 -11.07
N VAL A 116 8.03 10.80 -10.02
CA VAL A 116 8.96 9.70 -9.72
C VAL A 116 8.25 8.41 -10.08
N ILE A 117 8.93 7.56 -10.84
CA ILE A 117 8.36 6.30 -11.34
C ILE A 117 9.18 5.16 -10.76
N ARG A 118 8.50 4.16 -10.22
CA ARG A 118 9.07 2.85 -9.87
C ARG A 118 8.30 1.79 -10.63
N LEU A 119 9.00 1.03 -11.47
CA LEU A 119 8.41 -0.06 -12.23
C LEU A 119 8.98 -1.37 -11.72
N LEU A 120 8.10 -2.25 -11.26
CA LEU A 120 8.42 -3.62 -10.93
C LEU A 120 8.10 -4.50 -12.12
N VAL A 121 9.07 -5.30 -12.57
CA VAL A 121 8.88 -6.31 -13.62
C VAL A 121 9.09 -7.68 -12.99
N LEU A 122 8.08 -8.54 -13.10
CA LEU A 122 8.05 -9.90 -12.60
C LEU A 122 8.09 -10.85 -13.80
N SER A 123 8.97 -11.84 -13.77
CA SER A 123 9.13 -12.82 -14.85
C SER A 123 9.46 -14.19 -14.28
N GLY A 124 8.44 -15.04 -14.15
CA GLY A 124 8.60 -16.44 -13.76
C GLY A 124 9.27 -16.63 -12.39
N GLY A 125 8.95 -15.78 -11.41
CA GLY A 125 9.55 -15.81 -10.07
C GLY A 125 10.79 -14.92 -9.91
N GLU A 126 11.42 -14.50 -11.01
CA GLU A 126 12.45 -13.47 -10.99
C GLU A 126 11.85 -12.07 -11.05
N MET A 127 12.59 -11.09 -10.51
CA MET A 127 12.10 -9.73 -10.37
C MET A 127 13.18 -8.68 -10.60
N GLY A 128 12.83 -7.65 -11.36
CA GLY A 128 13.63 -6.44 -11.56
C GLY A 128 12.86 -5.21 -11.10
N LEU A 129 13.51 -4.37 -10.27
CA LEU A 129 13.00 -3.08 -9.86
C LEU A 129 13.71 -1.99 -10.65
N TYR A 130 12.94 -1.30 -11.47
CA TYR A 130 13.37 -0.12 -12.20
C TYR A 130 12.90 1.14 -11.48
N GLY A 131 13.69 2.19 -11.58
CA GLY A 131 13.32 3.48 -11.03
C GLY A 131 13.84 4.62 -11.86
N GLY A 132 13.20 5.76 -11.67
CA GLY A 132 13.60 6.99 -12.30
C GLY A 132 12.52 8.04 -12.17
N GLY A 133 12.44 8.91 -13.16
CA GLY A 133 11.50 10.01 -13.16
C GLY A 133 11.21 10.49 -14.56
N GLY A 134 10.23 11.37 -14.65
CA GLY A 134 9.83 11.95 -15.92
C GLY A 134 8.86 13.08 -15.72
N PHE A 135 8.18 13.42 -16.80
CA PHE A 135 7.13 14.40 -16.79
C PHE A 135 5.79 13.69 -16.98
N ALA A 136 4.79 14.00 -16.17
CA ALA A 136 3.42 13.57 -16.40
C ALA A 136 2.50 14.79 -16.51
N TRP A 137 1.63 14.77 -17.51
CA TRP A 137 0.61 15.77 -17.72
C TRP A 137 -0.75 15.24 -17.25
N PRO A 138 -1.23 15.66 -16.07
CA PRO A 138 -2.55 15.26 -15.60
C PRO A 138 -3.64 15.95 -16.44
N TRP A 139 -4.72 15.22 -16.73
CA TRP A 139 -5.93 15.81 -17.36
C TRP A 139 -7.07 16.03 -16.36
N ASP A 140 -7.04 15.35 -15.21
CA ASP A 140 -7.99 15.52 -14.09
C ASP A 140 -7.33 16.24 -12.91
N GLU A 141 -8.15 16.81 -12.01
CA GLU A 141 -7.65 17.40 -10.77
C GLU A 141 -7.47 16.31 -9.69
N PRO A 142 -6.37 16.32 -8.92
CA PRO A 142 -6.26 15.38 -7.81
C PRO A 142 -7.40 15.51 -6.81
N GLY A 143 -8.01 14.37 -6.46
CA GLY A 143 -9.19 14.31 -5.59
C GLY A 143 -10.50 14.11 -6.36
N ASP A 144 -10.50 14.22 -7.69
CA ASP A 144 -11.63 13.81 -8.51
C ASP A 144 -11.87 12.29 -8.46
N PRO A 145 -13.06 11.76 -8.82
CA PRO A 145 -13.30 10.31 -8.79
C PRO A 145 -12.31 9.50 -9.67
N THR A 146 -11.75 10.15 -10.68
CA THR A 146 -10.71 9.61 -11.56
C THR A 146 -9.53 10.55 -11.58
N PHE A 147 -8.34 9.98 -11.78
CA PHE A 147 -7.14 10.75 -12.05
C PHE A 147 -6.40 10.07 -13.18
N GLY A 148 -6.24 10.78 -14.28
CA GLY A 148 -5.36 10.30 -15.33
C GLY A 148 -4.36 11.32 -15.82
N MET A 149 -3.35 10.79 -16.49
CA MET A 149 -2.15 11.48 -16.89
C MET A 149 -1.50 10.87 -18.13
N ASP A 150 -0.87 11.73 -18.94
CA ASP A 150 0.09 11.34 -19.97
C ASP A 150 1.50 11.35 -19.37
N VAL A 151 2.17 10.20 -19.33
CA VAL A 151 3.59 10.10 -18.99
C VAL A 151 4.41 10.36 -20.24
N LEU A 152 5.25 11.40 -20.16
CA LEU A 152 6.08 11.91 -21.24
C LEU A 152 7.54 11.94 -20.81
N SER A 153 8.43 11.47 -21.68
CA SER A 153 9.88 11.63 -21.53
C SER A 153 10.40 11.23 -20.15
N SER A 154 10.02 10.02 -19.72
CA SER A 154 10.61 9.45 -18.51
C SER A 154 11.91 8.72 -18.84
N SER A 155 12.78 8.62 -17.84
CA SER A 155 13.98 7.81 -17.89
C SER A 155 13.95 6.83 -16.73
N LEU A 156 14.11 5.55 -17.04
CA LEU A 156 14.15 4.45 -16.10
C LEU A 156 15.49 3.71 -16.23
N SER A 157 15.96 3.19 -15.11
CA SER A 157 17.12 2.29 -15.06
C SER A 157 16.88 1.26 -13.98
N LEU A 158 17.44 0.06 -14.17
CA LEU A 158 17.40 -0.99 -13.16
C LEU A 158 18.11 -0.51 -11.90
N LEU A 159 17.38 -0.52 -10.79
CA LEU A 159 17.91 -0.24 -9.47
C LEU A 159 18.43 -1.50 -8.80
N GLU A 160 17.68 -2.60 -8.94
CA GLU A 160 17.95 -3.86 -8.26
C GLU A 160 17.23 -5.02 -8.96
N SER A 161 17.79 -6.22 -8.86
CA SER A 161 17.16 -7.43 -9.41
C SER A 161 17.50 -8.67 -8.59
N THR A 162 16.69 -9.71 -8.71
CA THR A 162 16.98 -11.04 -8.18
C THR A 162 18.01 -11.79 -9.03
N GLU A 163 18.54 -12.89 -8.50
CA GLU A 163 19.49 -13.74 -9.20
C GLU A 163 18.82 -14.50 -10.35
N GLY A 164 19.18 -14.17 -11.59
CA GLY A 164 18.60 -14.82 -12.78
C GLY A 164 17.69 -13.89 -13.59
N PHE A 165 17.34 -12.72 -13.05
CA PHE A 165 16.68 -11.68 -13.82
C PHE A 165 17.63 -11.10 -14.87
N VAL A 166 17.21 -11.10 -16.14
CA VAL A 166 17.97 -10.54 -17.26
C VAL A 166 17.43 -9.16 -17.59
N ASP A 167 18.27 -8.13 -17.44
CA ASP A 167 17.93 -6.76 -17.81
C ASP A 167 18.00 -6.57 -19.33
N LEU A 168 16.85 -6.28 -19.94
CA LEU A 168 16.72 -5.95 -21.36
C LEU A 168 16.20 -4.52 -21.59
N LEU A 169 15.95 -3.78 -20.51
CA LEU A 169 15.32 -2.47 -20.58
C LEU A 169 16.31 -1.34 -20.33
N SER A 170 17.30 -1.49 -19.43
CA SER A 170 18.14 -0.35 -19.07
C SER A 170 19.10 0.09 -20.19
N PRO A 171 19.22 1.40 -20.45
CA PRO A 171 18.33 2.49 -20.01
C PRO A 171 17.01 2.48 -20.78
N ALA A 172 15.89 2.77 -20.10
CA ALA A 172 14.56 2.74 -20.69
C ALA A 172 13.84 4.09 -20.64
N GLU A 173 12.90 4.30 -21.56
CA GLU A 173 11.90 5.38 -21.52
C GLU A 173 10.51 4.76 -21.41
N MET A 174 9.74 5.25 -20.43
CA MET A 174 8.33 4.90 -20.27
C MET A 174 7.48 6.06 -20.77
N THR A 175 6.57 5.77 -21.69
CA THR A 175 5.63 6.75 -22.26
C THR A 175 4.25 6.14 -22.43
N GLY A 176 3.22 6.98 -22.38
CA GLY A 176 1.86 6.56 -22.60
C GLY A 176 0.90 7.27 -21.67
N ALA A 177 -0.28 6.70 -21.54
CA ALA A 177 -1.38 7.35 -20.85
C ALA A 177 -1.94 6.36 -19.81
N ALA A 178 -2.35 6.86 -18.65
CA ALA A 178 -2.97 6.04 -17.61
C ALA A 178 -4.13 6.77 -16.96
N ASP A 179 -5.21 6.02 -16.70
CA ASP A 179 -6.32 6.43 -15.85
C ASP A 179 -6.34 5.59 -14.59
N SER A 180 -6.74 6.19 -13.48
CA SER A 180 -6.86 5.53 -12.19
C SER A 180 -8.08 6.03 -11.43
N VAL A 181 -8.61 5.19 -10.54
CA VAL A 181 -9.78 5.50 -9.72
C VAL A 181 -9.35 5.91 -8.32
N LEU A 182 -10.01 6.91 -7.75
CA LEU A 182 -9.75 7.33 -6.37
C LEU A 182 -10.20 6.23 -5.41
N ASP A 183 -9.23 5.55 -4.79
CA ASP A 183 -9.45 4.51 -3.79
C ASP A 183 -8.22 4.42 -2.89
N ASP A 184 -8.25 5.20 -1.80
CA ASP A 184 -7.16 5.26 -0.84
C ASP A 184 -6.89 3.89 -0.21
N ALA A 185 -7.95 3.09 0.04
CA ALA A 185 -7.81 1.78 0.68
C ALA A 185 -7.12 0.78 -0.26
N ALA A 186 -7.52 0.73 -1.53
CA ALA A 186 -6.88 -0.12 -2.54
C ALA A 186 -5.45 0.34 -2.82
N THR A 187 -5.22 1.65 -2.93
CA THR A 187 -3.88 2.24 -3.13
C THR A 187 -2.94 1.88 -1.99
N GLN A 188 -3.40 2.00 -0.74
CA GLN A 188 -2.60 1.63 0.42
C GLN A 188 -2.37 0.12 0.52
N ARG A 189 -3.35 -0.71 0.17
CA ARG A 189 -3.16 -2.16 0.08
C ARG A 189 -2.08 -2.52 -0.95
N MET A 190 -2.17 -1.97 -2.15
CA MET A 190 -1.20 -2.20 -3.22
C MET A 190 0.20 -1.77 -2.80
N ARG A 191 0.32 -0.59 -2.17
CA ARG A 191 1.59 -0.11 -1.60
C ARG A 191 2.18 -1.11 -0.62
N LEU A 192 1.41 -1.57 0.37
CA LEU A 192 1.88 -2.50 1.40
C LEU A 192 2.32 -3.84 0.80
N VAL A 193 1.49 -4.43 -0.05
CA VAL A 193 1.78 -5.73 -0.69
C VAL A 193 3.02 -5.64 -1.58
N THR A 194 3.11 -4.64 -2.44
CA THR A 194 4.28 -4.43 -3.31
C THR A 194 5.54 -4.20 -2.48
N SER A 195 5.45 -3.41 -1.41
CA SER A 195 6.58 -3.14 -0.51
C SER A 195 7.06 -4.43 0.16
N GLN A 196 6.14 -5.26 0.64
CA GLN A 196 6.46 -6.53 1.27
C GLN A 196 7.09 -7.50 0.28
N LEU A 197 6.52 -7.61 -0.93
CA LEU A 197 7.05 -8.46 -2.01
C LEU A 197 8.49 -8.09 -2.34
N VAL A 198 8.75 -6.81 -2.57
CA VAL A 198 10.10 -6.32 -2.89
C VAL A 198 11.06 -6.52 -1.72
N THR A 199 10.62 -6.23 -0.49
CA THR A 199 11.44 -6.43 0.71
C THR A 199 11.81 -7.91 0.89
N ASN A 200 10.87 -8.82 0.65
CA ASN A 200 11.11 -10.26 0.75
C ASN A 200 12.13 -10.75 -0.27
N ALA A 201 12.10 -10.21 -1.49
CA ALA A 201 13.03 -10.59 -2.55
C ALA A 201 14.43 -10.01 -2.35
N PHE A 202 14.54 -8.71 -2.09
CA PHE A 202 15.84 -8.01 -2.01
C PHE A 202 16.43 -7.97 -0.60
N LYS A 203 15.70 -8.44 0.41
CA LYS A 203 16.10 -8.41 1.83
C LYS A 203 16.39 -7.00 2.34
N SER A 204 15.82 -5.97 1.73
CA SER A 204 15.98 -4.56 2.09
C SER A 204 14.66 -3.79 1.94
N VAL A 205 14.42 -2.81 2.81
CA VAL A 205 13.20 -1.98 2.77
C VAL A 205 13.35 -0.91 1.70
N ARG A 206 12.41 -0.87 0.73
CA ARG A 206 12.48 0.06 -0.42
C ARG A 206 11.38 1.12 -0.47
N TRP A 207 10.25 0.90 0.20
CA TRP A 207 9.17 1.89 0.34
C TRP A 207 9.00 2.25 1.80
N VAL A 208 9.22 3.52 2.12
CA VAL A 208 9.01 4.07 3.45
C VAL A 208 7.84 5.03 3.38
N ARG A 209 6.88 4.92 4.30
CA ARG A 209 5.90 5.99 4.49
C ARG A 209 6.54 7.10 5.30
N VAL A 210 6.45 8.32 4.81
CA VAL A 210 6.61 9.50 5.65
C VAL A 210 5.31 9.65 6.43
N TRP A 211 5.39 9.60 7.75
CA TRP A 211 4.23 9.75 8.61
C TRP A 211 3.81 11.22 8.65
N GLU A 212 2.77 11.59 7.90
CA GLU A 212 2.10 12.90 7.98
C GLU A 212 1.25 12.96 9.26
N GLY A 213 1.93 13.04 10.41
CA GLY A 213 1.30 13.12 11.72
C GLY A 213 2.29 13.44 12.85
N ALA A 214 3.48 13.95 12.50
CA ALA A 214 4.48 14.41 13.48
C ALA A 214 4.32 15.89 13.85
N GLU A 215 3.23 16.54 13.46
CA GLU A 215 2.79 17.79 14.08
C GLU A 215 1.87 17.45 15.26
N SER A 216 2.36 17.67 16.48
CA SER A 216 1.65 17.60 17.77
C SER A 216 1.73 16.33 18.65
N ILE A 217 2.74 15.47 18.53
CA ILE A 217 3.23 14.83 19.77
C ILE A 217 4.06 15.91 20.47
N GLY A 218 3.41 16.63 21.38
CA GLY A 218 4.07 17.58 22.25
C GLY A 218 5.35 16.94 22.80
N SER A 219 6.38 17.77 22.92
CA SER A 219 7.59 17.51 23.70
C SER A 219 7.24 17.04 25.12
N THR A 220 6.84 15.79 25.26
CA THR A 220 6.90 15.01 26.47
C THR A 220 7.86 13.90 26.11
N ALA A 221 9.14 14.15 26.37
CA ALA A 221 10.14 13.12 26.42
C ALA A 221 9.60 12.01 27.31
N ALA A 222 9.18 10.89 26.70
CA ALA A 222 9.14 9.64 27.41
C ALA A 222 10.61 9.29 27.68
N LEU A 223 11.10 9.77 28.83
CA LEU A 223 12.32 9.28 29.45
C LEU A 223 12.10 7.78 29.68
N VAL A 224 12.63 6.97 28.79
CA VAL A 224 13.06 5.63 29.17
C VAL A 224 14.28 5.85 30.05
N GLU A 225 14.09 5.76 31.37
CA GLU A 225 15.19 5.71 32.33
C GLU A 225 15.97 4.40 32.09
N CYS A 226 16.88 4.42 31.13
CA CYS A 226 18.01 3.50 31.14
C CYS A 226 18.93 3.97 32.27
N GLY A 227 18.88 3.27 33.41
CA GLY A 227 19.74 3.53 34.55
C GLY A 227 21.21 3.49 34.16
N GLY A 228 21.82 4.67 34.07
CA GLY A 228 23.24 4.86 33.79
C GLY A 228 23.52 6.35 33.70
N GLU A 229 24.14 6.91 34.73
CA GLU A 229 24.70 8.26 34.70
C GLU A 229 25.61 8.40 33.46
N LEU A 230 25.42 9.45 32.66
CA LEU A 230 26.50 10.20 31.99
C LEU A 230 25.95 11.37 31.15
N GLY A 231 26.54 12.55 31.39
CA GLY A 231 26.86 13.60 30.41
C GLY A 231 25.75 14.14 29.50
N ILE A 232 25.19 15.30 29.85
CA ILE A 232 24.38 16.11 28.92
C ILE A 232 25.30 16.76 27.88
N GLU A 233 25.53 16.10 26.75
CA GLU A 233 25.94 16.77 25.52
C GLU A 233 24.77 16.80 24.54
N ARG A 234 24.39 18.00 24.11
CA ARG A 234 23.37 18.23 23.08
C ARG A 234 23.91 17.77 21.73
N PHE A 235 23.45 16.63 21.23
CA PHE A 235 23.65 16.25 19.83
C PHE A 235 22.47 16.71 18.98
N PRO A 236 22.72 17.31 17.79
CA PRO A 236 21.66 17.65 16.86
C PRO A 236 21.10 16.39 16.18
N ILE A 237 19.84 16.52 15.77
CA ILE A 237 18.92 15.50 15.30
C ILE A 237 19.46 14.71 14.09
N GLY A 238 19.24 13.39 14.14
CA GLY A 238 19.06 12.53 12.98
C GLY A 238 20.25 11.63 12.67
N ILE A 239 19.98 10.31 12.69
CA ILE A 239 20.81 9.17 12.20
C ILE A 239 21.38 8.24 13.29
N VAL A 240 21.70 8.70 14.50
CA VAL A 240 22.37 7.80 15.49
C VAL A 240 21.38 7.00 16.39
N ALA A 241 20.10 7.35 16.43
CA ALA A 241 19.13 6.68 17.33
C ALA A 241 18.68 5.28 16.87
N GLN A 242 19.04 4.84 15.66
CA GLN A 242 18.48 3.61 15.08
C GLN A 242 19.29 2.35 15.47
N GLU A 243 20.58 2.47 15.75
CA GLU A 243 21.42 1.33 16.14
C GLU A 243 21.24 0.90 17.61
N GLU A 244 21.01 1.84 18.54
CA GLU A 244 20.78 1.49 19.95
C GLU A 244 19.37 0.93 20.20
N ALA A 245 18.35 1.40 19.48
CA ALA A 245 17.00 0.86 19.57
C ALA A 245 16.92 -0.61 19.11
N LEU A 246 17.74 -1.00 18.12
CA LEU A 246 17.84 -2.39 17.65
C LEU A 246 18.66 -3.29 18.60
N ARG A 247 19.54 -2.72 19.44
CA ARG A 247 20.28 -3.49 20.45
C ARG A 247 19.43 -3.93 21.63
N CYS A 248 18.39 -3.17 21.98
CA CYS A 248 17.48 -3.50 23.09
C CYS A 248 16.40 -4.54 22.71
N ALA A 249 16.14 -4.77 21.42
CA ALA A 249 15.13 -5.72 20.95
C ALA A 249 15.75 -7.09 20.57
N ARG A 250 16.63 -7.64 21.42
CA ARG A 250 17.07 -9.04 21.28
C ARG A 250 16.04 -9.93 21.98
N ILE A 251 15.02 -10.35 21.23
CA ILE A 251 14.05 -11.36 21.66
C ILE A 251 14.74 -12.71 21.54
N GLU A 252 15.17 -13.28 22.67
CA GLU A 252 15.61 -14.66 22.77
C GLU A 252 14.35 -15.53 22.98
N ILE A 253 13.98 -16.29 21.96
CA ILE A 253 12.92 -17.30 22.06
C ILE A 253 13.60 -18.60 22.49
N ASP A 254 13.37 -19.01 23.72
CA ASP A 254 13.83 -20.30 24.24
C ASP A 254 12.68 -21.31 24.07
N GLU A 255 12.85 -22.26 23.15
CA GLU A 255 11.89 -23.35 22.94
C GLU A 255 12.14 -24.44 23.99
N HIS A 256 11.26 -24.53 24.99
CA HIS A 256 11.19 -25.73 25.83
C HIS A 256 9.76 -26.28 25.90
N GLU A 257 9.69 -27.59 25.68
CA GLU A 257 8.48 -28.41 25.64
C GLU A 257 7.66 -28.35 26.93
N HIS A 258 6.34 -28.43 26.75
CA HIS A 258 5.25 -28.49 27.74
C HIS A 258 4.72 -27.14 28.24
N GLY A 259 3.48 -26.87 27.82
CA GLY A 259 2.79 -25.60 27.99
C GLY A 259 2.60 -25.14 29.43
N VAL A 260 2.79 -23.83 29.60
CA VAL A 260 1.93 -22.83 30.26
C VAL A 260 2.68 -21.50 30.08
N LEU A 261 2.04 -20.50 29.45
CA LEU A 261 2.64 -19.17 29.24
C LEU A 261 2.39 -18.31 30.49
N GLU A 262 3.35 -18.29 31.43
CA GLU A 262 3.35 -17.34 32.55
C GLU A 262 4.19 -16.11 32.20
N ILE A 263 3.55 -14.94 32.19
CA ILE A 263 4.19 -13.65 31.95
C ILE A 263 4.60 -13.05 33.30
N HIS A 264 5.88 -13.14 33.66
CA HIS A 264 6.44 -12.44 34.81
C HIS A 264 7.07 -11.10 34.37
N GLY A 265 6.42 -9.99 34.70
CA GLY A 265 7.03 -8.66 34.58
C GLY A 265 7.89 -8.33 35.81
N PRO A 266 9.08 -7.72 35.66
CA PRO A 266 9.88 -7.25 36.78
C PRO A 266 9.35 -5.90 37.27
N GLY A 267 8.77 -5.87 38.47
CA GLY A 267 8.56 -4.63 39.22
C GLY A 267 9.42 -4.61 40.48
N PRO A 268 10.00 -3.47 40.89
CA PRO A 268 10.43 -3.26 42.26
C PRO A 268 9.31 -2.61 43.08
N ALA A 269 9.16 -3.07 44.31
CA ALA A 269 8.24 -2.54 45.31
C ALA A 269 8.61 -1.10 45.70
N ALA A 270 7.64 -0.18 45.61
CA ALA A 270 7.71 1.13 46.25
C ALA A 270 6.42 1.40 47.03
N VAL A 271 6.54 1.40 48.35
CA VAL A 271 5.51 1.79 49.32
C VAL A 271 5.46 3.32 49.39
N GLY A 272 4.37 3.92 48.91
CA GLY A 272 4.11 5.36 49.04
C GLY A 272 2.84 5.62 49.86
N ARG A 273 2.99 6.22 51.04
CA ARG A 273 1.88 6.71 51.89
C ARG A 273 1.21 7.92 51.24
N VAL A 274 -0.11 7.87 51.13
CA VAL A 274 -0.96 9.04 50.85
C VAL A 274 -1.05 9.88 52.12
N ALA A 275 -0.58 11.12 52.05
CA ALA A 275 -0.83 12.14 53.07
C ALA A 275 -2.12 12.89 52.72
N ASP A 276 -3.08 12.78 53.62
CA ASP A 276 -4.31 13.55 53.71
C ASP A 276 -3.99 15.04 53.94
N LYS A 277 -4.62 15.94 53.16
CA LYS A 277 -4.70 17.37 53.47
C LYS A 277 -6.13 17.84 53.20
N ARG A 278 -6.71 18.34 54.29
CA ARG A 278 -7.96 19.09 54.44
C ARG A 278 -8.12 20.24 53.45
#